data_AF-A0A7C7NRI4-F1
#
_entry.id   AF-A0A7C7NRI4-F1
#
_cell.length_a   1.000
_cell.length_b   1.000
_cell.length_c   1.000
_cell.angle_alpha   90.00
_cell.angle_beta   90.00
_cell.angle_gamma   90.00
#
_symmetry.space_group_name_H-M   'P 1'
#
loop_
_entity.id
_entity.type
_entity.pdbx_description
1 polymer ?
#
loop_
_entity_poly.entity_id
_entity_poly.type
_entity_poly.pdbx_seq_one_letter_code
_entity_poly.pdbx_strand_id
1 'polypeptide(L)'
;MDENFNQHLGNKLKLRRLALGLTQTKVAKAINVTFQQIQKYEKGTNGVSSIRLLQLSNYLKVPITYFFEDFSEYLINIEKSKEGHMNLNYNFLAKVYSELTNEQKIKFNKILQSANAVIQKVI
;
A
#
# COMPACT_ATOMS: atom_id res chain seq x y z
N MET A 1 -16.19 -10.09 8.19
CA MET A 1 -16.24 -11.05 7.08
C MET A 1 -15.11 -10.61 6.17
N ASP A 2 -13.96 -11.27 6.24
CA ASP A 2 -12.78 -10.83 5.51
C ASP A 2 -13.12 -10.78 4.02
N GLU A 3 -13.10 -9.58 3.44
CA GLU A 3 -13.37 -9.42 2.02
C GLU A 3 -12.26 -10.15 1.27
N ASN A 4 -12.62 -11.19 0.52
CA ASN A 4 -11.65 -12.00 -0.19
C ASN A 4 -10.96 -11.14 -1.26
N PHE A 5 -9.69 -10.80 -1.03
CA PHE A 5 -8.89 -9.97 -1.95
C PHE A 5 -8.96 -10.47 -3.40
N ASN A 6 -9.00 -11.79 -3.62
CA ASN A 6 -9.10 -12.34 -4.98
C ASN A 6 -10.41 -11.95 -5.67
N GLN A 7 -11.51 -11.85 -4.92
CA GLN A 7 -12.80 -11.42 -5.44
C GLN A 7 -12.82 -9.92 -5.74
N HIS A 8 -12.25 -9.10 -4.86
CA HIS A 8 -12.04 -7.67 -5.10
C HIS A 8 -11.22 -7.43 -6.39
N LEU A 9 -10.05 -8.06 -6.47
CA LEU A 9 -9.16 -7.99 -7.64
C LEU A 9 -9.87 -8.46 -8.92
N GLY A 10 -10.59 -9.57 -8.84
CA GLY A 10 -11.38 -10.13 -9.94
C GLY A 10 -12.43 -9.16 -10.46
N ASN A 11 -13.11 -8.44 -9.56
CA ASN A 11 -14.07 -7.40 -9.90
C ASN A 11 -13.42 -6.20 -10.60
N LYS A 12 -12.30 -5.67 -10.06
CA LYS A 12 -11.53 -4.58 -10.69
C LYS A 12 -11.04 -4.98 -12.10
N LEU A 13 -10.53 -6.21 -12.26
CA LEU A 13 -10.15 -6.78 -13.56
C LEU A 13 -11.33 -6.79 -14.53
N LYS A 14 -12.47 -7.35 -14.12
CA LYS A 14 -13.67 -7.45 -14.96
C LYS A 14 -14.18 -6.06 -15.38
N LEU A 15 -14.27 -5.13 -14.43
CA LEU A 15 -14.72 -3.76 -14.67
C LEU A 15 -13.85 -3.07 -15.71
N ARG A 16 -12.52 -3.08 -15.52
CA ARG A 16 -11.60 -2.44 -16.46
C ARG A 16 -11.60 -3.11 -17.83
N ARG A 17 -11.65 -4.44 -17.87
CA ARG A 17 -11.73 -5.19 -19.12
C ARG A 17 -12.98 -4.80 -19.93
N LEU A 18 -14.14 -4.73 -19.27
CA LEU A 18 -15.40 -4.34 -19.90
C LEU A 18 -15.38 -2.89 -20.39
N ALA A 19 -14.81 -1.96 -19.59
CA ALA A 19 -14.66 -0.56 -19.99
C ALA A 19 -13.79 -0.39 -21.25
N LEU A 20 -12.85 -1.30 -21.50
CA LEU A 20 -12.01 -1.33 -22.71
C LEU A 20 -12.62 -2.15 -23.86
N GLY A 21 -13.84 -2.70 -23.70
CA GLY A 21 -14.46 -3.56 -24.71
C GLY A 21 -13.70 -4.86 -24.98
N LEU A 22 -12.92 -5.34 -24.02
CA LEU A 22 -12.07 -6.52 -24.17
C LEU A 22 -12.82 -7.79 -23.77
N THR A 23 -12.62 -8.87 -24.52
CA THR A 23 -13.10 -10.21 -24.12
C THR A 23 -12.10 -10.86 -23.16
N GLN A 24 -12.56 -11.79 -22.32
CA GLN A 24 -11.66 -12.56 -21.44
C GLN A 24 -10.57 -13.29 -22.26
N THR A 25 -10.92 -13.80 -23.46
CA THR A 25 -9.96 -14.44 -24.37
C THR A 25 -8.88 -13.48 -24.86
N LYS A 26 -9.20 -12.20 -25.13
CA LYS A 26 -8.20 -11.20 -25.51
C LYS A 26 -7.21 -10.95 -24.39
N VAL A 27 -7.70 -10.79 -23.15
CA VAL A 27 -6.84 -10.61 -21.97
C VAL A 27 -5.99 -11.86 -21.73
N ALA A 28 -6.58 -13.04 -21.82
CA ALA A 28 -5.89 -14.31 -21.62
C ALA A 28 -4.70 -14.48 -22.58
N LYS A 29 -4.92 -14.21 -23.88
CA LYS A 29 -3.86 -14.24 -24.90
C LYS A 29 -2.77 -13.21 -24.61
N ALA A 30 -3.14 -11.99 -24.23
CA ALA A 30 -2.18 -10.91 -24.01
C ALA A 30 -1.20 -11.19 -22.85
N ILE A 31 -1.66 -11.90 -21.82
CA ILE A 31 -0.80 -12.29 -20.70
C ILE A 31 -0.37 -13.75 -20.77
N ASN A 32 -0.57 -14.45 -21.89
CA ASN A 32 -0.21 -15.87 -22.06
C ASN A 32 -0.73 -16.78 -20.93
N VAL A 33 -2.04 -16.76 -20.72
CA VAL A 33 -2.79 -17.69 -19.85
C VAL A 33 -4.00 -18.24 -20.60
N THR A 34 -4.65 -19.27 -20.04
CA THR A 34 -5.88 -19.82 -20.60
C THR A 34 -7.08 -18.90 -20.31
N PHE A 35 -8.10 -18.99 -21.16
CA PHE A 35 -9.37 -18.28 -20.95
C PHE A 35 -10.00 -18.64 -19.59
N GLN A 36 -9.95 -19.92 -19.23
CA GLN A 36 -10.46 -20.42 -17.95
C GLN A 36 -9.71 -19.77 -16.76
N GLN A 37 -8.42 -19.47 -16.93
CA GLN A 37 -7.66 -18.81 -15.88
C GLN A 37 -8.13 -17.37 -15.64
N ILE A 38 -8.40 -16.60 -16.70
CA ILE A 38 -9.02 -15.28 -16.58
C ILE A 38 -10.41 -15.38 -15.94
N GLN A 39 -11.22 -16.37 -16.33
CA GLN A 39 -12.53 -16.59 -15.72
C GLN A 39 -12.42 -16.86 -14.21
N LYS A 40 -11.45 -17.66 -13.78
CA LYS A 40 -11.18 -17.94 -12.36
C LYS A 40 -10.67 -16.72 -11.60
N TYR A 41 -9.84 -15.88 -12.24
CA TYR A 41 -9.43 -14.59 -11.67
C TYR A 41 -10.62 -13.66 -11.48
N GLU A 42 -11.47 -13.48 -12.50
CA GLU A 42 -12.66 -12.62 -12.39
C GLU A 42 -13.69 -13.11 -11.39
N LYS A 43 -13.75 -14.43 -11.13
CA LYS A 43 -14.60 -15.02 -10.09
C LYS A 43 -13.96 -15.00 -8.70
N GLY A 44 -12.67 -14.66 -8.58
CA GLY A 44 -11.92 -14.72 -7.32
C GLY A 44 -11.64 -16.12 -6.79
N THR A 45 -11.86 -17.18 -7.58
CA THR A 45 -11.59 -18.56 -7.15
C THR A 45 -10.10 -18.91 -7.17
N ASN A 46 -9.32 -18.19 -7.98
CA ASN A 46 -7.88 -18.31 -8.02
C ASN A 46 -7.24 -16.95 -7.76
N GLY A 47 -6.18 -16.94 -6.96
CA GLY A 47 -5.34 -15.76 -6.80
C GLY A 47 -4.50 -15.45 -8.04
N VAL A 48 -4.11 -14.19 -8.15
CA VAL A 48 -3.26 -13.67 -9.22
C VAL A 48 -1.86 -13.44 -8.64
N SER A 49 -0.84 -14.06 -9.23
CA SER A 49 0.54 -13.83 -8.79
C SER A 49 1.03 -12.43 -9.18
N SER A 50 2.03 -11.91 -8.47
CA SER A 50 2.55 -10.56 -8.68
C SER A 50 2.98 -10.30 -10.13
N ILE A 51 3.57 -11.29 -10.80
CA ILE A 51 3.97 -11.17 -12.21
C ILE A 51 2.75 -11.05 -13.14
N ARG A 52 1.67 -11.79 -12.87
CA ARG A 52 0.43 -11.71 -13.65
C ARG A 52 -0.29 -10.39 -13.39
N LEU A 53 -0.26 -9.90 -12.15
CA LEU A 53 -0.82 -8.62 -11.79
C LEU A 53 -0.13 -7.47 -12.54
N LEU A 54 1.20 -7.49 -12.63
CA LEU A 54 1.97 -6.54 -13.41
C LEU A 54 1.66 -6.61 -14.92
N GLN A 55 1.53 -7.82 -15.47
CA GLN A 55 1.14 -8.00 -16.87
C GLN A 55 -0.26 -7.46 -17.15
N LEU A 56 -1.20 -7.72 -16.24
CA LEU A 56 -2.56 -7.20 -16.30
C LEU A 56 -2.60 -5.68 -16.20
N SER A 57 -1.85 -5.06 -15.28
CA SER A 57 -1.80 -3.60 -15.14
C SER A 57 -1.31 -2.93 -16.43
N ASN A 58 -0.23 -3.48 -17.01
CA ASN A 58 0.33 -2.98 -18.27
C ASN A 58 -0.65 -3.13 -19.43
N TYR A 59 -1.26 -4.31 -19.59
CA TYR A 59 -2.19 -4.56 -20.70
C TYR A 59 -3.49 -3.74 -20.59
N LEU A 60 -4.01 -3.58 -19.37
CA LEU A 60 -5.24 -2.81 -19.10
C LEU A 60 -4.99 -1.31 -18.96
N LYS A 61 -3.73 -0.86 -19.10
CA LYS A 61 -3.31 0.54 -19.01
C LYS A 61 -3.80 1.19 -17.72
N VAL A 62 -3.50 0.56 -16.59
CA VAL A 62 -3.79 1.05 -15.24
C VAL A 62 -2.55 0.90 -14.37
N PRO A 63 -2.33 1.76 -13.36
CA PRO A 63 -1.30 1.52 -12.37
C PRO A 63 -1.61 0.23 -11.60
N ILE A 64 -0.58 -0.45 -11.07
CA ILE A 64 -0.79 -1.70 -10.32
C ILE A 64 -1.64 -1.49 -9.06
N THR A 65 -1.60 -0.28 -8.48
CA THR A 65 -2.42 0.14 -7.33
C THR A 65 -3.91 0.07 -7.60
N TYR A 66 -4.35 0.15 -8.87
CA TYR A 66 -5.75 0.05 -9.27
C TYR A 66 -6.46 -1.19 -8.73
N PHE A 67 -5.75 -2.32 -8.65
CA PHE A 67 -6.30 -3.59 -8.15
C PHE A 67 -6.46 -3.65 -6.62
N PHE A 68 -5.93 -2.66 -5.91
CA PHE A 68 -5.99 -2.53 -4.45
C PHE A 68 -6.84 -1.34 -4.00
N GLU A 69 -7.22 -0.44 -4.91
CA GLU A 69 -8.10 0.69 -4.62
C GLU A 69 -9.41 0.22 -4.00
N ASP A 70 -9.82 0.87 -2.91
CA ASP A 70 -11.02 0.53 -2.14
C ASP A 70 -10.96 -0.82 -1.41
N PHE A 71 -9.81 -1.51 -1.41
CA PHE A 71 -9.59 -2.66 -0.55
C PHE A 71 -9.23 -2.19 0.86
N SER A 72 -10.00 -2.62 1.87
CA SER A 72 -9.91 -2.13 3.25
C SER A 72 -8.50 -2.18 3.85
N GLU A 73 -7.76 -3.28 3.64
CA GLU A 73 -6.39 -3.42 4.14
C GLU A 73 -5.40 -2.47 3.44
N TYR A 74 -5.62 -2.16 2.16
CA TYR A 74 -4.81 -1.18 1.43
C TYR A 74 -5.08 0.24 1.92
N LEU A 75 -6.35 0.58 2.20
CA LEU A 75 -6.73 1.88 2.77
C LEU A 75 -6.16 2.08 4.18
N ILE A 76 -6.21 1.06 5.04
CA ILE A 76 -5.60 1.10 6.38
C ILE A 76 -4.10 1.41 6.30
N ASN A 77 -3.38 0.84 5.33
CA ASN A 77 -1.95 1.13 5.16
C ASN A 77 -1.69 2.55 4.65
N ILE A 78 -2.56 3.09 3.80
CA ILE A 78 -2.50 4.49 3.36
C ILE A 78 -2.80 5.43 4.54
N GLU A 79 -3.80 5.13 5.36
CA GLU A 79 -4.14 5.92 6.53
C GLU A 79 -3.04 5.87 7.58
N LYS A 80 -2.51 4.68 7.91
CA LYS A 80 -1.35 4.52 8.81
C LYS A 80 -0.07 5.22 8.32
N SER A 81 0.10 5.41 7.02
CA SER A 81 1.24 6.13 6.47
C SER A 81 1.00 7.64 6.37
N LYS A 82 -0.27 8.08 6.27
CA LYS A 82 -0.67 9.49 6.33
C LYS A 82 -0.74 10.02 7.76
N GLU A 83 -1.19 9.19 8.69
CA GLU A 83 -0.99 9.38 10.11
C GLU A 83 0.52 9.29 10.35
N GLY A 84 1.22 10.42 10.33
CA GLY A 84 2.65 10.54 10.64
C GLY A 84 3.02 10.14 12.06
N HIS A 85 2.29 9.21 12.68
CA HIS A 85 2.73 8.48 13.84
C HIS A 85 3.89 7.58 13.43
N MET A 86 5.09 8.17 13.35
CA MET A 86 6.30 7.43 13.66
C MET A 86 5.98 6.61 14.90
N ASN A 87 5.93 5.28 14.77
CA ASN A 87 5.72 4.43 15.92
C ASN A 87 6.96 4.60 16.80
N LEU A 88 6.91 5.54 17.74
CA LEU A 88 8.06 5.99 18.51
C LEU A 88 8.47 4.83 19.42
N ASN A 89 9.56 4.16 19.06
CA ASN A 89 10.18 3.20 19.95
C ASN A 89 10.97 3.98 21.02
N TYR A 90 10.31 4.25 22.15
CA TYR A 90 10.90 5.01 23.26
C TYR A 90 12.19 4.36 23.80
N ASN A 91 12.30 3.03 23.78
CA ASN A 91 13.51 2.32 24.18
C ASN A 91 14.68 2.62 23.23
N PHE A 92 14.40 2.70 21.92
CA PHE A 92 15.40 3.09 20.93
C PHE A 92 15.86 4.55 21.14
N LEU A 93 14.93 5.47 21.36
CA LEU A 93 15.27 6.88 21.62
C LEU A 93 16.12 7.04 22.90
N ALA A 94 15.74 6.34 23.97
CA ALA A 94 16.49 6.36 25.23
C ALA A 94 17.90 5.78 25.06
N LYS A 95 18.04 4.68 24.31
CA LYS A 95 19.34 4.08 23.99
C LYS A 95 20.22 5.04 23.19
N VAL A 96 19.70 5.59 22.09
CA VAL A 96 20.44 6.55 21.24
C VAL A 96 20.86 7.77 22.07
N TYR A 97 19.97 8.32 22.88
CA TYR A 97 20.31 9.45 23.75
C TYR A 97 21.39 9.09 24.78
N SER A 98 21.36 7.88 25.34
CA SER A 98 22.38 7.42 26.30
C SER A 98 23.77 7.33 25.67
N GLU A 99 23.86 6.92 24.40
CA GLU A 99 25.09 6.75 23.62
C GLU A 99 25.70 8.07 23.14
N LEU A 100 24.97 9.19 23.23
CA LEU A 100 25.49 10.51 22.86
C LEU A 100 26.62 10.97 23.80
N THR A 101 27.60 11.66 23.22
CA THR A 101 28.62 12.41 23.96
C THR A 101 28.01 13.59 24.74
N ASN A 102 28.74 14.11 25.72
CA ASN A 102 28.28 15.24 26.53
C ASN A 102 27.99 16.50 25.70
N GLU A 103 28.83 16.82 24.71
CA GLU A 103 28.58 17.95 23.80
C GLU A 103 27.31 17.75 22.96
N GLN A 104 27.11 16.54 22.44
CA GLN A 104 25.91 16.21 21.65
C GLN A 104 24.64 16.27 22.52
N LYS A 105 24.70 15.80 23.77
CA LYS A 105 23.59 15.92 24.73
C LYS A 105 23.25 17.38 25.01
N ILE A 106 24.25 18.25 25.21
CA ILE A 106 24.03 19.68 25.45
C ILE A 106 23.36 20.33 24.22
N LYS A 107 23.87 20.06 23.02
CA LYS A 107 23.30 20.59 21.77
C LYS A 107 21.86 20.09 21.55
N PHE A 108 21.62 18.81 21.79
CA PHE A 108 20.30 18.19 21.68
C PHE A 108 19.30 18.80 22.67
N ASN A 109 19.67 18.96 23.94
CA ASN A 109 18.78 19.57 24.94
C ASN A 109 18.46 21.04 24.63
N LYS A 110 19.42 21.80 24.09
CA LYS A 110 19.19 23.18 23.66
C LYS A 110 18.14 23.27 22.53
N ILE A 111 18.21 22.35 21.57
CA ILE A 111 17.23 22.23 20.49
C ILE A 111 15.85 21.81 21.05
N LEU A 112 15.83 20.88 22.01
CA LEU A 112 14.60 20.42 22.65
C LEU A 112 13.88 21.53 23.43
N GLN A 113 14.63 22.37 24.15
CA GLN A 113 14.08 23.55 24.83
C GLN A 113 13.45 24.54 23.83
N SER A 114 14.10 24.79 22.70
CA SER A 114 13.53 25.66 21.66
C SER A 114 12.25 25.09 21.05
N ALA A 115 12.18 23.77 20.85
CA ALA A 115 11.00 23.11 20.30
C ALA A 115 9.82 23.15 21.30
N ASN A 116 10.09 22.93 22.59
CA ASN A 116 9.07 22.99 23.63
C ASN A 116 8.51 24.41 23.84
N ALA A 117 9.31 25.45 23.65
CA ALA A 117 8.85 26.83 23.71
C ALA A 117 7.86 27.19 22.58
N VAL A 118 7.93 26.50 21.44
CA VAL A 118 6.96 26.64 20.35
C VAL A 118 5.63 25.97 20.73
N ILE A 119 5.69 24.79 21.37
CA ILE A 119 4.50 24.04 21.78
C ILE A 119 3.70 24.82 22.85
N GLN A 120 4.38 25.46 23.80
CA GLN A 120 3.72 26.28 24.84
C GLN A 120 3.08 27.59 24.31
N LYS A 121 3.41 28.04 23.09
CA LYS A 121 2.80 29.22 22.47
C LYS A 121 1.56 28.91 21.63
N VAL A 122 1.32 27.64 21.31
CA VAL A 122 0.24 27.17 20.43
C VAL A 122 -0.94 26.61 21.24
N ILE A 123 -0.75 26.40 22.54
CA ILE A 123 -1.80 26.08 23.53
C ILE A 123 -2.21 27.38 24.24
#